data_AF-A0A7G8GVW7-F1
#
_entry.id   AF-A0A7G8GVW7-F1
#
_cell.length_a   1.000
_cell.length_b   1.000
_cell.length_c   1.000
_cell.angle_alpha   90.00
_cell.angle_beta   90.00
_cell.angle_gamma   90.00
#
_symmetry.space_group_name_H-M   'P 1'
#
loop_
_entity.id
_entity.type
_entity.pdbx_description
1 polymer ?
#
loop_
_entity_poly.entity_id
_entity_poly.type
_entity_poly.pdbx_seq_one_letter_code
_entity_poly.pdbx_strand_id
1 'polypeptide(L)' 'MHPLELFDRFRRWFGWVAPGRQLWERKPEQVAPDRSDDWLLESPSLDEARLLFPQLDEERALLRYQQLRLEMRERDGRGF' A
#
# COMPACT_ATOMS: atom_id res chain seq x y z
N MET A 1 2.15 -15.00 19.09
CA MET A 1 2.41 -15.29 17.65
C MET A 1 1.94 -14.09 16.86
N HIS A 2 2.82 -13.46 16.08
CA HIS A 2 2.49 -12.23 15.35
C HIS A 2 1.69 -12.57 14.07
N PRO A 3 0.62 -11.84 13.72
CA PRO A 3 -0.20 -12.15 12.54
C PRO A 3 0.61 -12.20 11.23
N LEU A 4 1.70 -11.42 11.13
CA LEU A 4 2.61 -11.46 9.98
C LEU A 4 3.39 -12.78 9.88
N GLU A 5 3.72 -13.44 11.00
CA GLU A 5 4.44 -14.73 10.97
C GLU A 5 3.57 -15.88 10.45
N LEU A 6 2.26 -15.80 10.67
CA LEU A 6 1.28 -16.75 10.11
C LEU A 6 1.19 -16.57 8.59
N PHE A 7 1.14 -15.32 8.13
CA PHE A 7 1.15 -14.99 6.71
C PHE A 7 2.43 -15.45 6.02
N ASP A 8 3.60 -15.20 6.61
CA ASP A 8 4.90 -15.62 6.05
C ASP A 8 5.04 -17.14 5.94
N ARG A 9 4.52 -17.87 6.94
CA ARG A 9 4.53 -19.34 6.95
C ARG A 9 3.63 -19.93 5.87
N PHE A 10 2.44 -19.35 5.72
CA PHE A 10 1.51 -19.71 4.65
C PHE A 10 2.11 -19.42 3.27
N ARG A 11 2.75 -18.26 3.10
CA ARG A 11 3.42 -17.84 1.86
C ARG A 11 4.53 -18.81 1.45
N ARG A 12 5.36 -19.26 2.40
CA ARG A 12 6.41 -20.26 2.13
C ARG A 12 5.84 -21.62 1.70
N TRP A 13 4.72 -22.04 2.28
CA TRP A 13 4.08 -23.31 1.93
C TRP A 13 3.54 -23.29 0.50
N PHE A 14 2.81 -22.23 0.13
CA PHE A 14 2.25 -22.08 -1.22
C PHE A 14 3.32 -21.85 -2.30
N GLY A 15 4.42 -21.18 -1.96
CA GLY A 15 5.57 -20.97 -2.86
C GLY A 15 6.34 -22.24 -3.26
N TRP A 16 6.09 -23.38 -2.59
CA TRP A 16 6.65 -24.68 -2.96
C TRP A 16 5.78 -25.46 -3.97
N VAL A 17 4.47 -25.15 -4.05
CA VAL A 17 3.49 -25.93 -4.83
C VAL A 17 3.25 -25.35 -6.23
N ALA A 18 3.54 -24.07 -6.46
CA ALA A 18 3.34 -23.42 -7.76
C ALA A 18 4.61 -23.45 -8.63
N PRO A 19 4.60 -24.05 -9.84
CA PRO A 19 5.68 -23.90 -10.81
C PRO A 19 5.60 -22.50 -11.43
N GLY A 20 6.20 -21.53 -10.73
CA GLY A 20 6.09 -20.12 -11.12
C GLY A 20 6.68 -19.17 -10.08
N ARG A 21 7.82 -19.53 -9.47
CA ARG A 21 8.52 -18.71 -8.45
C ARG A 21 8.73 -17.24 -8.89
N GLN A 22 8.78 -16.98 -10.19
CA GLN A 22 8.93 -15.64 -10.76
C GLN A 22 7.70 -14.73 -10.60
N LEU A 23 6.50 -15.24 -10.33
CA LEU A 23 5.31 -14.37 -10.23
C LEU A 23 5.37 -13.45 -8.99
N TRP A 24 6.13 -13.86 -7.97
CA TRP A 24 6.26 -13.17 -6.69
C TRP A 24 7.67 -12.61 -6.42
N GLU A 25 8.70 -13.04 -7.16
CA GLU A 25 10.01 -12.36 -7.21
C GLU A 25 9.92 -11.15 -8.16
N ARG A 26 9.17 -10.14 -7.77
CA ARG A 26 9.24 -8.85 -8.45
C ARG A 26 10.46 -8.11 -7.93
N LYS A 27 11.36 -7.72 -8.83
CA LYS A 27 12.50 -6.87 -8.45
C LYS A 27 11.95 -5.57 -7.86
N PRO A 28 12.57 -4.99 -6.81
CA PRO A 28 12.08 -3.75 -6.19
C PRO A 28 11.91 -2.62 -7.21
N GLU A 29 12.76 -2.59 -8.23
CA GLU A 29 12.73 -1.71 -9.40
C GLU A 29 11.47 -1.85 -10.29
N GLN A 30 10.76 -2.98 -10.21
CA GLN A 30 9.55 -3.27 -11.00
C GLN A 30 8.25 -2.97 -10.23
N VAL A 31 8.33 -2.70 -8.91
CA VAL A 31 7.15 -2.54 -8.05
C VAL A 31 7.09 -1.15 -7.42
N ALA A 32 8.25 -0.60 -7.06
CA ALA A 32 8.34 0.75 -6.56
C ALA A 32 8.68 1.66 -7.75
N PRO A 33 7.83 2.62 -8.13
CA PRO A 33 8.31 3.76 -8.90
C PRO A 33 9.45 4.44 -8.13
N ASP A 34 10.25 5.25 -8.84
CA ASP A 34 11.38 5.95 -8.22
C ASP A 34 10.91 6.60 -6.91
N ARG A 35 11.70 6.45 -5.84
CA ARG A 35 11.26 6.73 -4.47
C ARG A 35 10.89 8.21 -4.27
N SER A 36 11.35 9.07 -5.18
CA SER A 36 11.01 10.48 -5.31
C SER A 36 9.58 10.74 -5.84
N ASP A 37 8.98 9.79 -6.56
CA ASP A 37 7.69 9.95 -7.23
C ASP A 37 6.52 9.28 -6.49
N ASP A 38 6.81 8.47 -5.48
CA ASP A 38 5.79 7.75 -4.71
C ASP A 38 5.44 8.49 -3.42
N TRP A 39 4.68 9.56 -3.58
CA TRP A 39 4.10 10.34 -2.49
C TRP A 39 3.42 9.45 -1.44
N LEU A 40 2.85 8.28 -1.78
CA LEU A 40 2.27 7.33 -0.81
C LEU A 40 3.25 6.81 0.25
N LEU A 41 4.57 6.91 0.03
CA LEU A 41 5.58 6.58 1.02
C LEU A 41 5.70 7.65 2.10
N GLU A 42 5.24 8.87 1.84
CA GLU A 42 5.18 9.95 2.81
C GLU A 42 4.03 9.71 3.79
N SER A 43 4.29 9.95 5.08
CA SER A 43 3.27 9.81 6.12
C SER A 43 2.09 10.75 5.84
N PRO A 44 0.85 10.26 5.93
CA PRO A 44 -0.33 11.09 5.65
C PRO A 44 -0.41 12.24 6.67
N SER A 45 -0.50 13.47 6.16
CA SER A 45 -0.65 14.66 6.98
C SER A 45 -2.06 14.75 7.56
N LEU A 46 -2.17 14.88 8.88
CA LEU A 46 -3.44 15.09 9.56
C LEU A 46 -4.05 16.45 9.19
N ASP A 47 -3.21 17.47 8.98
CA ASP A 47 -3.68 18.82 8.62
C ASP A 47 -4.35 18.82 7.24
N GLU A 48 -3.76 18.12 6.27
CA GLU A 48 -4.35 17.94 4.93
C GLU A 48 -5.66 17.15 5.01
N ALA A 49 -5.70 16.09 5.82
CA ALA A 49 -6.90 15.29 6.01
C ALA A 49 -8.06 16.12 6.61
N ARG A 50 -7.77 16.98 7.59
CA ARG A 50 -8.78 17.88 8.21
C ARG A 50 -9.26 18.95 7.24
N LEU A 51 -8.37 19.46 6.40
CA LEU A 51 -8.73 20.47 5.39
C LEU A 51 -9.61 19.87 4.29
N LEU A 52 -9.36 18.63 3.88
CA LEU A 52 -10.13 17.94 2.85
C LEU A 52 -11.44 17.34 3.36
N PHE A 53 -11.47 16.90 4.63
CA PHE A 53 -12.64 16.25 5.25
C PHE A 53 -13.02 16.92 6.58
N PRO A 54 -13.35 18.23 6.61
CA PRO A 54 -13.62 18.97 7.84
C PRO A 54 -14.85 18.46 8.62
N GLN A 55 -15.74 17.76 7.95
CA GLN A 55 -16.95 17.17 8.53
C GLN A 55 -16.71 15.84 9.26
N LEU A 56 -15.50 15.27 9.18
CA LEU A 56 -15.18 13.97 9.78
C LEU A 56 -14.33 14.14 11.05
N ASP A 57 -14.48 13.19 11.97
CA ASP A 57 -13.57 13.03 13.10
C ASP A 57 -12.14 12.75 12.61
N GLU A 58 -11.11 13.14 13.38
CA GLU A 58 -9.70 13.09 12.95
C GLU A 58 -9.27 11.72 12.40
N GLU A 59 -9.61 10.62 13.09
CA GLU A 59 -9.28 9.27 12.66
C GLU A 59 -9.97 8.89 11.33
N ARG A 60 -11.24 9.29 11.17
CA ARG A 60 -12.02 9.03 9.95
C ARG A 60 -11.54 9.88 8.78
N ALA A 61 -11.19 11.14 9.04
CA ALA A 61 -10.60 12.04 8.06
C ALA A 61 -9.28 11.46 7.54
N LEU A 62 -8.42 10.97 8.44
CA LEU A 62 -7.12 10.41 8.08
C LEU A 62 -7.24 9.10 7.30
N LEU A 63 -8.16 8.21 7.69
CA LEU A 63 -8.48 7.01 6.93
C LEU A 63 -9.02 7.33 5.54
N ARG A 64 -9.93 8.31 5.43
CA ARG A 64 -10.51 8.67 4.14
C ARG A 64 -9.49 9.38 3.25
N TYR A 65 -8.58 10.14 3.84
CA TYR A 65 -7.45 10.72 3.14
C TYR A 65 -6.54 9.63 2.57
N GLN A 66 -6.11 8.64 3.38
CA GLN A 66 -5.31 7.51 2.87
C GLN A 66 -5.99 6.76 1.72
N GLN A 67 -7.30 6.52 1.82
CA GLN A 67 -8.07 5.88 0.74
C GLN A 67 -8.08 6.72 -0.53
N LEU A 68 -8.31 8.03 -0.43
CA LEU A 68 -8.22 8.94 -1.57
C LEU A 68 -6.84 8.88 -2.25
N ARG A 69 -5.76 8.82 -1.47
CA ARG A 69 -4.40 8.73 -2.01
C ARG A 69 -4.18 7.45 -2.83
N LEU A 70 -4.72 6.33 -2.34
CA LEU A 70 -4.67 5.05 -3.06
C LEU A 70 -5.52 5.08 -4.34
N GLU A 71 -6.74 5.63 -4.28
CA GLU A 71 -7.62 5.79 -5.45
C GLU A 71 -6.95 6.62 -6.55
N MET A 72 -6.26 7.71 -6.19
CA MET A 72 -5.51 8.54 -7.14
C MET A 72 -4.34 7.77 -7.78
N ARG A 73 -3.63 6.95 -7.02
CA ARG A 73 -2.55 6.10 -7.53
C ARG A 73 -3.05 5.06 -8.54
N GLU A 74 -4.16 4.41 -8.23
CA GLU A 74 -4.79 3.45 -9.13
C GLU A 74 -5.23 4.13 -10.44
N ARG A 75 -5.84 5.32 -10.34
CA ARG A 75 -6.28 6.11 -11.49
C ARG A 75 -5.12 6.55 -12.39
N ASP A 76 -3.97 6.88 -11.81
CA ASP A 76 -2.76 7.27 -12.55
C ASP A 76 -2.10 6.08 -13.30
N GLY A 77 -2.68 4.88 -13.25
CA GLY A 77 -2.08 3.69 -13.85
C GLY A 77 -0.81 3.23 -13.11
N ARG A 78 -0.57 3.76 -11.90
CA ARG A 78 0.47 3.33 -10.96
C ARG A 78 -0.05 2.26 -9.99
N GLY A 79 -1.26 1.75 -10.23
CA GLY A 79 -1.84 0.58 -9.57
C GLY A 79 -1.28 -0.74 -10.14
N PHE A 80 -1.41 -1.81 -9.36
CA PHE A 80 -0.80 -3.12 -9.59
C PHE A 80 -1.27 -3.86 -10.85
#